data_AF-A0A421E6F9-F1
#
_entry.id   AF-A0A421E6F9-F1
#
_cell.length_a   1.000
_cell.length_b   1.000
_cell.length_c   1.000
_cell.angle_alpha   90.00
_cell.angle_beta   90.00
_cell.angle_gamma   90.00
#
_symmetry.space_group_name_H-M   'P 1'
#
loop_
_entity.id
_entity.type
_entity.pdbx_description
1 polymer ?
#
loop_
_entity_poly.entity_id
_entity_poly.type
_entity_poly.pdbx_seq_one_letter_code
_entity_poly.pdbx_strand_id
1 'polypeptide(L)'
;MTDLGGVEDDPDWAAFANLSPVAQTCLLVVEAHDGDGWRGLIAQKAQEGLGTSDRWVREQLSELEAAGLVEASGPNKRRETYSVTEDGHEVLAGMRDSLDRALGGDS
;
A
#
# COMPACT_ATOMS: atom_id res chain seq x y z
N MET A 1 39.66 12.79 -7.07
CA MET A 1 38.56 11.97 -7.61
C MET A 1 37.57 11.86 -6.47
N THR A 2 36.63 12.79 -6.40
CA THR A 2 35.67 12.89 -5.30
C THR A 2 34.65 11.78 -5.52
N ASP A 3 34.55 10.90 -4.53
CA ASP A 3 33.57 9.84 -4.48
C ASP A 3 32.16 10.48 -4.46
N LEU A 4 31.41 10.31 -5.55
CA LEU A 4 30.02 10.75 -5.68
C LEU A 4 29.05 9.58 -5.40
N GLY A 5 29.49 8.57 -4.65
CA GLY A 5 28.69 7.40 -4.26
C GLY A 5 27.70 7.64 -3.12
N GLY A 6 27.19 8.86 -2.95
CA GLY A 6 26.15 9.19 -1.99
C GLY A 6 24.76 8.99 -2.60
N VAL A 7 24.43 7.77 -2.98
CA VAL A 7 23.01 7.38 -3.08
C VAL A 7 22.72 6.77 -1.73
N GLU A 8 22.17 7.58 -0.80
CA GLU A 8 21.45 6.99 0.33
C GLU A 8 20.42 6.06 -0.29
N ASP A 9 20.36 4.80 0.17
CA ASP A 9 19.26 3.92 -0.20
C ASP A 9 17.96 4.69 0.03
N ASP A 10 17.09 4.71 -0.99
CA ASP A 10 15.80 5.36 -0.85
C ASP A 10 15.13 4.78 0.40
N PRO A 11 14.65 5.62 1.33
CA PRO A 11 14.05 5.12 2.55
C PRO A 11 12.85 4.24 2.20
N ASP A 12 12.55 3.20 2.97
CA ASP A 12 11.53 2.20 2.61
C ASP A 12 10.16 2.82 2.28
N TRP A 13 9.81 3.95 2.93
CA TRP A 13 8.59 4.71 2.62
C TRP A 13 8.53 5.29 1.20
N ALA A 14 9.66 5.47 0.52
CA ALA A 14 9.73 5.90 -0.87
C ALA A 14 9.02 4.89 -1.79
N ALA A 15 8.95 3.61 -1.40
CA ALA A 15 8.13 2.61 -2.08
C ALA A 15 6.67 3.06 -2.15
N PHE A 16 6.12 3.65 -1.08
CA PHE A 16 4.76 4.22 -1.08
C PHE A 16 4.62 5.34 -2.10
N ALA A 17 5.60 6.26 -2.17
CA ALA A 17 5.58 7.39 -3.09
C ALA A 17 5.68 6.95 -4.56
N ASN A 18 6.33 5.82 -4.82
CA ASN A 18 6.47 5.22 -6.16
C ASN A 18 5.21 4.46 -6.62
N LEU A 19 4.28 4.15 -5.71
CA LEU A 19 2.98 3.58 -6.07
C LEU A 19 2.12 4.58 -6.82
N SER A 20 1.26 4.09 -7.71
CA SER A 20 0.21 4.92 -8.29
C SER A 20 -0.74 5.43 -7.19
N PRO A 21 -1.42 6.57 -7.37
CA PRO A 21 -2.40 7.06 -6.38
C PRO A 21 -3.51 6.04 -6.07
N VAL A 22 -3.84 5.18 -7.04
CA VAL A 22 -4.82 4.11 -6.86
C VAL A 22 -4.23 2.99 -6.01
N ALA A 23 -2.99 2.58 -6.25
CA ALA A 23 -2.29 1.58 -5.44
C ALA A 23 -2.07 2.08 -4.00
N GLN A 24 -1.70 3.35 -3.79
CA GLN A 24 -1.61 3.96 -2.46
C GLN A 24 -2.94 3.84 -1.71
N THR A 25 -4.04 4.19 -2.36
CA THR A 25 -5.38 4.08 -1.76
C THR A 25 -5.76 2.62 -1.50
N CYS A 26 -5.44 1.71 -2.40
CA CYS A 26 -5.68 0.28 -2.20
C CYS A 26 -4.94 -0.24 -0.98
N LEU A 27 -3.67 0.12 -0.79
CA LEU A 27 -2.87 -0.27 0.37
C LEU A 27 -3.49 0.26 1.68
N LEU A 28 -3.90 1.53 1.72
CA LEU A 28 -4.57 2.12 2.88
C LEU A 28 -5.92 1.46 3.20
N VAL A 29 -6.69 1.08 2.18
CA VAL A 29 -7.97 0.37 2.35
C VAL A 29 -7.74 -1.06 2.86
N VAL A 30 -6.70 -1.75 2.39
CA VAL A 30 -6.32 -3.07 2.92
C VAL A 30 -5.91 -2.94 4.38
N GLU A 31 -5.08 -1.95 4.73
CA GLU A 31 -4.68 -1.70 6.13
C GLU A 31 -5.89 -1.45 7.04
N ALA A 32 -6.87 -0.66 6.59
CA ALA A 32 -8.10 -0.40 7.35
C ALA A 32 -8.97 -1.65 7.59
N HIS A 33 -8.69 -2.74 6.88
CA HIS A 33 -9.43 -4.00 6.92
C HIS A 33 -8.49 -5.21 7.03
N ASP A 34 -7.34 -5.03 7.67
CA ASP A 34 -6.23 -6.00 7.67
C ASP A 34 -6.67 -7.40 8.11
N GLY A 35 -6.64 -8.37 7.19
CA GLY A 35 -7.05 -9.76 7.41
C GLY A 35 -8.56 -10.02 7.43
N ASP A 36 -9.39 -8.99 7.66
CA ASP A 36 -10.85 -9.09 7.76
C ASP A 36 -11.58 -8.73 6.45
N GLY A 37 -10.94 -7.96 5.57
CA GLY A 37 -11.50 -7.46 4.33
C GLY A 37 -11.46 -8.46 3.19
N TRP A 38 -12.63 -8.94 2.75
CA TRP A 38 -12.73 -9.80 1.57
C TRP A 38 -12.29 -9.03 0.32
N ARG A 39 -11.63 -9.68 -0.65
CA ARG A 39 -11.16 -9.01 -1.90
C ARG A 39 -12.24 -8.16 -2.57
N GLY A 40 -13.49 -8.61 -2.56
CA GLY A 40 -14.63 -7.86 -3.11
C GLY A 40 -14.95 -6.57 -2.36
N LEU A 41 -14.90 -6.59 -1.02
CA LEU A 41 -15.14 -5.41 -0.19
C LEU A 41 -14.01 -4.38 -0.37
N ILE A 42 -12.75 -4.84 -0.35
CA ILE A 42 -11.58 -3.97 -0.59
C ILE A 42 -11.70 -3.29 -1.95
N ALA A 43 -11.98 -4.06 -3.00
CA ALA A 43 -12.13 -3.51 -4.34
C ALA A 43 -13.26 -2.48 -4.43
N GLN A 44 -14.42 -2.78 -3.82
CA GLN A 44 -15.55 -1.86 -3.76
C GLN A 44 -15.19 -0.56 -3.03
N LYS A 45 -14.55 -0.64 -1.86
CA LYS A 45 -14.19 0.54 -1.06
C LYS A 45 -13.16 1.43 -1.76
N ALA A 46 -12.13 0.85 -2.36
CA ALA A 46 -11.17 1.60 -3.15
C ALA A 46 -11.83 2.22 -4.40
N GLN A 47 -12.73 1.50 -5.06
CA GLN A 47 -13.47 2.01 -6.21
C GLN A 47 -14.34 3.22 -5.84
N GLU A 48 -15.11 3.12 -4.76
CA GLU A 48 -15.98 4.19 -4.25
C GLU A 48 -15.17 5.42 -3.83
N GLY A 49 -14.05 5.22 -3.12
CA GLY A 49 -13.19 6.31 -2.65
C GLY A 49 -12.51 7.09 -3.78
N LEU A 50 -12.17 6.42 -4.89
CA LEU A 50 -11.44 7.01 -6.01
C LEU A 50 -12.29 7.43 -7.19
N GLY A 51 -13.56 6.99 -7.26
CA GLY A 51 -14.40 7.18 -8.44
C GLY A 51 -13.83 6.55 -9.71
N THR A 52 -13.18 5.38 -9.57
CA THR A 52 -12.49 4.68 -10.68
C THR A 52 -13.17 3.36 -11.05
N SER A 53 -12.57 2.57 -11.95
CA SER A 53 -13.12 1.28 -12.37
C SER A 53 -12.65 0.12 -11.47
N ASP A 54 -13.55 -0.85 -11.19
CA ASP A 54 -13.20 -2.08 -10.45
C ASP A 54 -12.06 -2.85 -11.11
N ARG A 55 -12.02 -2.91 -12.46
CA ARG A 55 -10.92 -3.56 -13.20
C ARG A 55 -9.57 -2.94 -12.83
N TRP A 56 -9.50 -1.61 -12.81
CA TRP A 56 -8.27 -0.90 -12.49
C TRP A 56 -7.85 -1.12 -11.03
N VAL A 57 -8.80 -1.06 -10.09
CA VAL A 57 -8.52 -1.38 -8.68
C VAL A 57 -7.95 -2.79 -8.50
N ARG A 58 -8.50 -3.79 -9.20
CA ARG A 58 -8.01 -5.17 -9.12
C ARG A 58 -6.60 -5.34 -9.69
N GLU A 59 -6.28 -4.60 -10.75
CA GLU A 59 -4.93 -4.57 -11.32
C GLU A 59 -3.93 -4.00 -10.31
N GLN A 60 -4.28 -2.88 -9.66
CA GLN A 60 -3.44 -2.26 -8.64
C GLN A 60 -3.27 -3.13 -7.38
N LEU A 61 -4.33 -3.83 -6.94
CA LEU A 61 -4.19 -4.79 -5.85
C LEU A 61 -3.30 -5.99 -6.22
N SER A 62 -3.31 -6.40 -7.49
CA SER A 62 -2.40 -7.45 -7.98
C SER A 62 -0.95 -6.97 -8.03
N GLU A 63 -0.72 -5.70 -8.33
CA GLU A 63 0.62 -5.09 -8.30
C GLU A 63 1.15 -4.98 -6.87
N LEU A 64 0.32 -4.61 -5.90
CA LEU A 64 0.68 -4.61 -4.47
C LEU A 64 1.03 -6.01 -3.97
N GLU A 65 0.26 -7.03 -4.38
CA GLU A 65 0.52 -8.44 -4.05
C GLU A 65 1.84 -8.91 -4.66
N ALA A 66 2.12 -8.52 -5.91
CA ALA A 66 3.39 -8.83 -6.59
C ALA A 66 4.59 -8.08 -5.99
N ALA A 67 4.37 -6.88 -5.45
CA ALA A 67 5.38 -6.09 -4.73
C ALA A 67 5.61 -6.57 -3.30
N GLY A 68 4.84 -7.57 -2.82
CA GLY A 68 4.97 -8.11 -1.48
C GLY A 68 4.46 -7.19 -0.37
N LEU A 69 3.67 -6.16 -0.69
CA LEU A 69 3.12 -5.20 0.29
C LEU A 69 1.80 -5.65 0.89
N VAL A 70 1.08 -6.51 0.17
CA VAL A 70 -0.13 -7.18 0.65
C VAL A 70 -0.07 -8.64 0.27
N GLU A 71 -0.82 -9.47 1.00
CA GLU A 71 -1.00 -10.86 0.66
C GLU A 71 -2.48 -11.22 0.65
N ALA A 72 -2.86 -12.18 -0.19
CA ALA A 72 -4.21 -12.72 -0.22
C ALA A 72 -4.23 -14.10 0.45
N SER A 73 -5.15 -14.30 1.38
CA SER A 73 -5.32 -15.59 2.08
C SER A 73 -6.77 -16.05 2.00
N GLY A 74 -6.99 -17.34 1.71
CA GLY A 74 -8.32 -17.94 1.72
C GLY A 74 -8.47 -19.14 0.80
N PRO A 75 -9.62 -19.83 0.86
CA PRO A 75 -9.84 -21.07 0.13
C PRO A 75 -10.11 -20.88 -1.38
N ASN A 76 -10.43 -19.65 -1.81
CA ASN A 76 -10.65 -19.25 -3.21
C ASN A 76 -10.89 -17.73 -3.32
N LYS A 77 -10.77 -17.19 -4.54
CA LYS A 77 -10.96 -15.76 -4.88
C LYS A 77 -12.23 -15.09 -4.35
N ARG A 78 -13.31 -15.83 -4.08
CA ARG A 78 -14.56 -15.25 -3.52
C ARG A 78 -14.53 -15.08 -2.01
N ARG A 79 -13.64 -15.81 -1.32
CA ARG A 79 -13.49 -15.85 0.14
C ARG A 79 -12.06 -15.54 0.57
N GLU A 80 -11.23 -15.06 -0.34
CA GLU A 80 -9.91 -14.51 -0.03
C GLU A 80 -10.09 -13.16 0.66
N THR A 81 -9.33 -12.96 1.74
CA THR A 81 -9.11 -11.66 2.36
C THR A 81 -7.75 -11.13 1.95
N TYR A 82 -7.56 -9.81 2.04
CA TYR A 82 -6.22 -9.22 1.97
C TYR A 82 -5.75 -8.87 3.38
N SER A 83 -4.46 -9.04 3.61
CA SER A 83 -3.73 -8.49 4.75
C SER A 83 -2.52 -7.70 4.25
N VAL A 84 -2.08 -6.74 5.05
CA VAL A 84 -0.82 -6.03 4.82
C VAL A 84 0.31 -6.92 5.34
N THR A 85 1.38 -7.05 4.56
CA THR A 85 2.58 -7.80 4.97
C THR A 85 3.43 -7.00 5.95
N GLU A 86 4.48 -7.60 6.50
CA GLU A 86 5.46 -6.88 7.33
C GLU A 86 6.07 -5.70 6.55
N ASP A 87 6.59 -5.94 5.34
CA ASP A 87 7.11 -4.91 4.44
C ASP A 87 6.06 -3.80 4.16
N GLY A 88 4.80 -4.17 3.93
CA GLY A 88 3.71 -3.22 3.73
C GLY A 88 3.48 -2.31 4.94
N HIS A 89 3.57 -2.86 6.16
CA HIS A 89 3.46 -2.10 7.40
C HIS A 89 4.65 -1.16 7.61
N GLU A 90 5.87 -1.58 7.27
CA GLU A 90 7.06 -0.71 7.33
C GLU A 90 6.94 0.48 6.37
N VAL A 91 6.48 0.23 5.14
CA VAL A 91 6.21 1.27 4.13
C VAL A 91 5.16 2.27 4.63
N LEU A 92 4.07 1.79 5.24
CA LEU A 92 3.00 2.65 5.79
C LEU A 92 3.46 3.45 7.01
N ALA A 93 4.23 2.83 7.92
CA ALA A 93 4.79 3.49 9.08
C ALA A 93 5.75 4.62 8.67
N GLY A 94 6.67 4.34 7.75
CA GLY A 94 7.60 5.36 7.28
C GLY A 94 6.90 6.50 6.52
N MET A 95 5.83 6.20 5.77
CA MET A 95 4.99 7.23 5.13
C MET A 95 4.33 8.15 6.17
N ARG A 96 3.78 7.58 7.25
CA ARG A 96 3.20 8.34 8.37
C ARG A 96 4.24 9.21 9.06
N ASP A 97 5.41 8.66 9.39
CA ASP A 97 6.50 9.41 10.00
C ASP A 97 6.97 10.57 9.12
N SER A 98 7.04 10.35 7.80
CA SER A 98 7.40 11.40 6.85
C SER A 98 6.33 12.49 6.80
N LEU A 99 5.05 12.11 6.83
CA LEU A 99 3.93 13.04 6.86
C LEU A 99 3.93 13.88 8.15
N ASP A 100 4.12 13.24 9.30
CA ASP A 100 4.18 13.91 10.61
C ASP A 100 5.33 14.92 10.67
N ARG A 101 6.52 14.55 10.17
CA ARG A 101 7.65 15.48 10.04
C ARG A 101 7.32 16.67 9.13
N ALA A 102 6.66 16.43 8.00
CA ALA A 102 6.31 17.48 7.06
C ALA A 102 5.23 18.44 7.61
N LEU A 103 4.31 17.93 8.43
CA LEU A 103 3.24 18.70 9.06
C LEU A 103 3.69 19.43 10.34
N GLY A 104 4.94 19.27 10.77
CA GLY A 104 5.48 19.92 11.96
C GLY A 104 5.00 19.26 13.26
N GLY A 105 4.83 17.94 13.26
CA GLY A 105 4.64 17.15 14.48
C GLY A 105 5.89 17.26 15.36
N ASP A 106 5.93 18.29 16.20
CA ASP A 106 6.89 18.40 17.30
C ASP A 106 6.73 17.19 18.22
N SER A 107 7.84 16.47 18.44
CA SER A 107 8.00 15.52 19.54
C SER A 107 8.04 16.22 20.90
#